data_AF-D5BYE2-F1
#
_entry.id   AF-D5BYE2-F1
#
_cell.length_a   1.000
_cell.length_b   1.000
_cell.length_c   1.000
_cell.angle_alpha   90.00
_cell.angle_beta   90.00
_cell.angle_gamma   90.00
#
_symmetry.space_group_name_H-M   'P 1'
#
loop_
_entity.id
_entity.type
_entity.pdbx_description
1 polymer ?
#
loop_
_entity_poly.entity_id
_entity_poly.type
_entity_poly.pdbx_seq_one_letter_code
_entity_poly.pdbx_strand_id
1 'polypeptide(L)'
;MTGNQRGFITESDLLRRIAVTHQNAISEQTGLSTTQVNRIVSGKAGISLGKVVLFLYALGYEVIEREGEMISVPREEYEAMRTLARKALG
;
A
#
# COMPACT_ATOMS: atom_id res chain seq x y z
N MET A 1 -15.15 -18.50 -16.22
CA MET A 1 -13.75 -18.02 -16.33
C MET A 1 -13.41 -17.23 -15.08
N THR A 2 -13.03 -17.91 -13.99
CA THR A 2 -12.57 -17.27 -12.76
C THR A 2 -11.07 -17.06 -12.87
N GLY A 3 -10.68 -15.99 -13.56
CA GLY A 3 -9.31 -15.50 -13.51
C GLY A 3 -8.98 -15.20 -12.05
N ASN A 4 -7.95 -15.88 -11.54
CA ASN A 4 -7.40 -15.62 -10.21
C ASN A 4 -7.05 -14.12 -10.16
N GLN A 5 -7.83 -13.30 -9.45
CA GLN A 5 -7.58 -11.86 -9.22
C GLN A 5 -6.37 -11.63 -8.29
N ARG A 6 -5.37 -12.52 -8.33
CA ARG A 6 -4.12 -12.39 -7.59
C ARG A 6 -3.32 -11.25 -8.20
N GLY A 7 -3.51 -10.04 -7.69
CA GLY A 7 -2.71 -8.87 -8.09
C GLY A 7 -3.40 -7.52 -7.93
N PHE A 8 -4.72 -7.47 -7.78
CA PHE A 8 -5.42 -6.21 -7.53
C PHE A 8 -5.61 -6.00 -6.03
N ILE A 9 -5.24 -4.82 -5.54
CA ILE A 9 -5.55 -4.39 -4.17
C ILE A 9 -7.07 -4.28 -4.04
N THR A 10 -7.67 -5.14 -3.22
CA THR A 10 -9.09 -5.03 -2.90
C THR A 10 -9.30 -4.10 -1.69
N GLU A 11 -10.50 -3.53 -1.58
CA GLU A 11 -10.89 -2.75 -0.39
C GLU A 11 -10.74 -3.58 0.89
N SER A 12 -11.12 -4.86 0.86
CA SER A 12 -10.97 -5.76 2.00
C SER A 12 -9.51 -5.98 2.41
N ASP A 13 -8.58 -6.02 1.45
CA ASP A 13 -7.14 -6.14 1.75
C ASP A 13 -6.58 -4.85 2.34
N LEU A 14 -7.01 -3.69 1.84
CA LEU A 14 -6.66 -2.40 2.44
C LEU A 14 -7.16 -2.30 3.88
N LEU A 15 -8.43 -2.63 4.13
CA LEU A 15 -9.02 -2.59 5.47
C LEU A 15 -8.32 -3.55 6.43
N ARG A 16 -7.97 -4.76 5.97
CA ARG A 16 -7.20 -5.72 6.78
C ARG A 16 -5.83 -5.15 7.15
N ARG A 17 -5.11 -4.57 6.19
CA ARG A 17 -3.81 -3.94 6.42
C ARG A 17 -3.91 -2.75 7.37
N ILE A 18 -4.92 -1.90 7.21
CA ILE A 18 -5.21 -0.80 8.13
C ILE A 18 -5.48 -1.30 9.55
N ALA A 19 -6.18 -2.43 9.70
CA ALA A 19 -6.47 -2.99 11.01
C ALA A 19 -5.22 -3.53 11.73
N VAL A 20 -4.26 -4.12 10.97
CA VAL A 20 -3.00 -4.63 11.54
C VAL A 20 -1.92 -3.55 11.68
N THR A 21 -1.95 -2.52 10.83
CA THR A 21 -1.05 -1.36 10.93
C THR A 21 -1.62 -0.38 11.95
N HIS A 22 -0.98 -0.28 13.12
CA HIS A 22 -1.40 0.69 14.14
C HIS A 22 -1.49 2.11 13.56
N GLN A 23 -2.57 2.84 13.89
CA GLN A 23 -2.82 4.20 13.36
C GLN A 23 -1.67 5.18 13.62
N ASN A 24 -0.88 4.95 14.68
CA ASN A 24 0.33 5.71 14.99
C ASN A 24 1.41 5.57 13.90
N ALA A 25 1.61 4.35 13.36
CA ALA A 25 2.57 4.12 12.29
C ALA A 25 2.15 4.80 10.98
N ILE A 26 0.85 4.81 10.68
CA ILE A 26 0.30 5.55 9.54
C ILE A 26 0.47 7.05 9.75
N SER A 27 0.20 7.54 10.96
CA SER A 27 0.37 8.93 11.35
C SER A 27 1.80 9.43 11.15
N GLU A 28 2.79 8.66 11.63
CA GLU A 28 4.22 9.01 11.51
C GLU A 28 4.68 9.11 10.04
N GLN A 29 4.30 8.15 9.20
CA GLN A 29 4.74 8.13 7.79
C GLN A 29 4.02 9.15 6.91
N THR A 30 2.79 9.51 7.24
CA THR A 30 1.96 10.41 6.42
C THR A 30 1.93 11.84 6.96
N GLY A 31 2.37 12.08 8.20
CA GLY A 31 2.20 13.34 8.90
C GLY A 31 0.73 13.73 9.10
N LEU A 32 -0.17 12.74 9.19
CA LEU A 32 -1.59 12.91 9.50
C LEU A 32 -1.81 12.58 10.96
N SER A 33 -2.67 13.30 11.68
CA SER A 33 -3.05 12.86 13.03
C SER A 33 -3.81 11.54 13.00
N THR A 34 -3.78 10.79 14.09
CA THR A 34 -4.55 9.54 14.24
C THR A 34 -6.05 9.77 13.99
N THR A 35 -6.59 10.91 14.41
CA THR A 35 -7.97 11.34 14.11
C THR A 35 -8.21 11.52 12.61
N GLN A 36 -7.28 12.13 11.87
CA GLN A 36 -7.38 12.27 10.42
C GLN A 36 -7.33 10.90 9.74
N VAL A 37 -6.42 10.01 10.16
CA VAL A 37 -6.32 8.63 9.66
C VAL A 37 -7.64 7.89 9.87
N ASN A 38 -8.22 7.94 11.07
CA ASN A 38 -9.50 7.29 11.38
C ASN A 38 -10.65 7.78 10.47
N ARG A 39 -10.73 9.10 10.24
CA ARG A 39 -11.74 9.68 9.35
C ARG A 39 -11.56 9.23 7.90
N ILE A 40 -10.33 9.13 7.41
CA ILE A 40 -10.04 8.64 6.05
C ILE A 40 -10.48 7.19 5.91
N VAL A 41 -10.07 6.32 6.84
CA VAL A 41 -10.43 4.90 6.85
C VAL A 41 -11.95 4.69 6.93
N SER A 42 -12.64 5.55 7.68
CA SER A 42 -14.10 5.50 7.83
C SER A 42 -14.87 6.12 6.66
N GLY A 43 -14.19 6.59 5.59
CA GLY A 43 -14.81 7.28 4.46
C GLY A 43 -15.38 8.67 4.78
N LYS A 44 -15.07 9.24 5.96
CA LYS A 44 -15.54 10.55 6.44
C LYS A 44 -14.61 11.70 6.07
N ALA A 45 -13.50 11.41 5.40
CA ALA A 45 -12.54 12.37 4.87
C ALA A 45 -11.82 11.78 3.65
N GLY A 46 -11.44 12.62 2.69
CA GLY A 46 -10.56 12.24 1.60
C GLY A 46 -9.08 12.34 1.98
N ILE A 47 -8.22 11.76 1.14
CA ILE A 47 -6.77 11.88 1.21
C ILE A 47 -6.26 12.68 0.01
N SER A 48 -5.29 13.57 0.22
CA SER A 48 -4.67 14.29 -0.90
C SER A 48 -3.76 13.38 -1.71
N LEU A 49 -3.68 13.60 -3.03
CA LEU A 49 -2.87 12.78 -3.94
C LEU A 49 -1.41 12.64 -3.46
N GLY A 50 -0.80 13.72 -2.98
CA GLY A 50 0.57 13.70 -2.46
C GLY A 50 0.78 12.83 -1.20
N LYS A 51 -0.30 12.48 -0.48
CA LYS A 51 -0.25 11.59 0.68
C LYS A 51 -0.71 10.16 0.40
N VAL A 52 -1.31 9.89 -0.77
CA VAL A 52 -1.77 8.54 -1.14
C VAL A 52 -0.61 7.54 -1.14
N VAL A 53 0.51 7.89 -1.77
CA VAL A 53 1.69 7.02 -1.83
C VAL A 53 2.26 6.74 -0.44
N LEU A 54 2.39 7.77 0.39
CA LEU A 54 2.86 7.62 1.78
C LEU A 54 1.91 6.73 2.61
N PHE A 55 0.60 6.84 2.36
CA PHE A 55 -0.39 6.02 3.01
C PHE A 55 -0.24 4.55 2.60
N LEU A 56 -0.03 4.27 1.32
CA LEU A 56 0.23 2.91 0.82
C LEU A 56 1.52 2.32 1.40
N TYR A 57 2.59 3.11 1.49
CA TYR A 57 3.84 2.70 2.15
C TYR A 57 3.63 2.35 3.62
N ALA A 58 2.83 3.13 4.35
CA ALA A 58 2.50 2.84 5.74
C ALA A 58 1.72 1.52 5.90
N LEU A 59 0.91 1.16 4.91
CA LEU A 59 0.19 -0.11 4.86
C LEU A 59 1.05 -1.29 4.38
N GLY A 60 2.34 -1.07 4.16
CA GLY A 60 3.28 -2.10 3.72
C GLY A 60 3.15 -2.47 2.25
N TYR A 61 2.66 -1.55 1.42
CA TYR A 61 2.77 -1.63 -0.02
C TYR A 61 4.03 -0.92 -0.51
N GLU A 62 4.51 -1.32 -1.67
CA GLU A 62 5.46 -0.60 -2.49
C GLU A 62 4.73 -0.10 -3.74
N VAL A 63 5.09 1.07 -4.24
CA VAL A 63 4.49 1.68 -5.43
C VAL A 63 5.58 1.77 -6.48
N ILE A 64 5.34 1.12 -7.62
CA ILE A 64 6.31 1.00 -8.71
C ILE A 64 5.71 1.55 -9.99
N GLU A 65 6.54 2.18 -10.81
CA GLU A 65 6.17 2.57 -12.16
C GLU A 65 6.50 1.42 -13.12
N ARG A 66 5.52 1.00 -13.92
CA ARG A 66 5.68 0.00 -14.97
C ARG A 66 4.92 0.45 -16.21
N GLU A 67 5.63 0.57 -17.32
CA GLU A 67 5.02 0.91 -18.62
C GLU A 67 4.21 2.23 -18.59
N GLY A 68 4.59 3.17 -17.70
CA GLY A 68 3.88 4.44 -17.48
C GLY A 68 2.70 4.36 -16.51
N GLU A 69 2.41 3.18 -15.97
CA GLU A 69 1.37 2.97 -14.96
C GLU A 69 1.98 2.81 -13.56
N MET A 70 1.34 3.42 -12.56
CA MET A 70 1.71 3.26 -11.16
C MET A 70 0.96 2.06 -10.57
N ILE A 71 1.70 1.02 -10.19
CA ILE A 71 1.16 -0.21 -9.62
C ILE A 71 1.59 -0.29 -8.16
N SER A 72 0.67 -0.71 -7.30
CA SER A 72 0.94 -0.93 -5.87
C SER A 72 0.98 -2.43 -5.58
N VAL A 73 2.06 -2.91 -4.97
CA VAL A 73 2.30 -4.33 -4.66
C VAL A 73 2.70 -4.51 -3.20
N PRO A 74 2.36 -5.62 -2.53
CA PRO A 74 2.86 -5.88 -1.18
C PRO A 74 4.39 -5.80 -1.11
N ARG A 75 4.94 -5.12 -0.10
CA ARG A 75 6.40 -4.93 0.02
C ARG A 75 7.17 -6.27 0.07
N GLU A 76 6.61 -7.26 0.76
CA GLU A 76 7.19 -8.61 0.83
C GLU A 76 7.33 -9.27 -0.54
N GLU A 77 6.31 -9.12 -1.40
CA GLU A 77 6.34 -9.64 -2.77
C GLU A 77 7.35 -8.89 -3.62
N TYR A 78 7.40 -7.56 -3.49
CA TYR A 78 8.40 -6.73 -4.17
C TYR A 78 9.84 -7.12 -3.80
N GLU A 79 10.12 -7.32 -2.51
CA GLU A 79 11.45 -7.71 -2.04
C GLU A 79 11.85 -9.12 -2.50
N ALA A 80 10.89 -10.07 -2.50
CA ALA A 80 11.10 -11.41 -3.02
C ALA A 80 11.45 -11.37 -4.52
N MET A 81 10.68 -10.63 -5.32
CA MET A 81 10.93 -10.46 -6.75
C MET A 81 12.29 -9.80 -7.02
N ARG A 82 12.61 -8.73 -6.28
CA ARG A 82 13.89 -8.03 -6.38
C ARG A 82 15.07 -8.95 -6.06
N THR A 83 14.93 -9.82 -5.07
CA THR A 83 15.95 -10.80 -4.69
C THR A 83 16.15 -11.85 -5.78
N LEU A 84 15.06 -12.38 -6.34
CA LEU A 84 15.12 -13.34 -7.44
C LEU A 84 15.76 -12.75 -8.69
N ALA A 85 15.38 -11.52 -9.07
CA ALA A 85 15.95 -10.84 -10.23
C ALA A 85 17.47 -10.61 -10.06
N ARG A 86 17.92 -10.20 -8.87
CA ARG A 86 19.36 -10.04 -8.58
C ARG A 86 20.13 -11.34 -8.72
N LYS A 87 19.56 -12.47 -8.26
CA LYS A 87 20.18 -13.79 -8.37
C LYS A 87 20.25 -14.30 -9.81
N ALA A 88 19.35 -13.87 -10.69
CA ALA A 88 19.34 -14.27 -12.10
C ALA A 88 20.30 -13.44 -12.98
N LEU A 89 20.73 -12.28 -12.49
CA LEU A 89 21.64 -11.35 -13.19
C LEU A 89 23.12 -11.53 -12.78
N GLY A 90 23.41 -12.38 -11.79
CA GLY A 90 24.76 -12.76 -11.37
C GLY A 90 25.03 -14.23 -11.65
#